data_AF-A0A1T1HKE0-F1
#
_entry.id   AF-A0A1T1HKE0-F1
#
_cell.length_a   1.000
_cell.length_b   1.000
_cell.length_c   1.000
_cell.angle_alpha   90.00
_cell.angle_beta   90.00
_cell.angle_gamma   90.00
#
_symmetry.space_group_name_H-M   'P 1'
#
loop_
_entity.id
_entity.type
_entity.pdbx_description
1 polymer ?
#
loop_
_entity_poly.entity_id
_entity_poly.type
_entity_poly.pdbx_seq_one_letter_code
_entity_poly.pdbx_strand_id
1 'polypeptide(L)'
;MSATLRTLRFYLAVGLVQGLLLMGIWLSNTVSGEVMIASSAGLLMGGSLLQLLPERRGQGLTWLAAAVLGLVVTGLVLACRELPLTSLVLNSVAAVLVLLTLISAAVLPGLAHFWRRFFGHGLEVALALPLPWIAQALFKAWTSSHYRDPFKGGWEALVFFAGPTLAFSLGLFLIGLCIKALLRRTTIAAAC
;
A
#
# COMPACT_ATOMS: atom_id res chain seq x y z
N MET A 1 -14.31 -11.62 20.03
CA MET A 1 -13.07 -11.34 19.27
C MET A 1 -12.86 -9.83 19.22
N SER A 2 -11.72 -9.29 19.66
CA SER A 2 -11.54 -7.83 19.77
C SER A 2 -11.55 -7.15 18.39
N ALA A 3 -12.10 -5.93 18.31
CA ALA A 3 -12.19 -5.17 17.06
C ALA A 3 -10.80 -4.98 16.41
N THR A 4 -9.77 -4.79 17.24
CA THR A 4 -8.36 -4.63 16.83
C THR A 4 -7.83 -5.85 16.07
N LEU A 5 -8.14 -7.07 16.52
CA LEU A 5 -7.69 -8.29 15.85
C LEU A 5 -8.37 -8.47 14.48
N ARG A 6 -9.65 -8.10 14.37
CA ARG A 6 -10.40 -8.13 13.10
C ARG A 6 -9.86 -7.10 12.09
N THR A 7 -9.36 -5.96 12.58
CA THR A 7 -8.70 -4.96 11.74
C THR A 7 -7.32 -5.44 11.30
N LEU A 8 -6.48 -5.95 12.21
CA LEU A 8 -5.17 -6.53 11.86
C LEU A 8 -5.28 -7.59 10.76
N ARG A 9 -6.21 -8.54 10.91
CA ARG A 9 -6.46 -9.59 9.91
C ARG A 9 -6.79 -9.02 8.54
N PHE A 10 -7.52 -7.91 8.49
CA PHE A 10 -7.88 -7.27 7.23
C PHE A 10 -6.67 -6.63 6.56
N TYR A 11 -5.82 -5.90 7.30
CA TYR A 11 -4.59 -5.34 6.74
C TYR A 11 -3.68 -6.45 6.18
N LEU A 12 -3.47 -7.51 6.96
CA LEU A 12 -2.67 -8.65 6.52
C LEU A 12 -3.29 -9.37 5.32
N ALA A 13 -4.62 -9.54 5.29
CA ALA A 13 -5.31 -10.14 4.16
C ALA A 13 -5.15 -9.30 2.88
N VAL A 14 -5.32 -7.98 2.97
CA VAL A 14 -5.13 -7.08 1.81
C VAL A 14 -3.68 -7.12 1.34
N GLY A 15 -2.70 -7.03 2.25
CA GLY A 15 -1.28 -7.12 1.92
C GLY A 15 -0.91 -8.45 1.25
N LEU A 16 -1.44 -9.56 1.77
CA LEU A 16 -1.23 -10.89 1.17
C LEU A 16 -1.86 -10.98 -0.22
N VAL A 17 -3.11 -10.52 -0.38
CA VAL A 17 -3.81 -10.50 -1.67
C VAL A 17 -3.05 -9.65 -2.68
N GLN A 18 -2.56 -8.47 -2.29
CA GLN A 18 -1.71 -7.65 -3.17
C GLN A 18 -0.45 -8.41 -3.59
N GLY A 19 0.24 -9.05 -2.64
CA GLY A 19 1.43 -9.85 -2.93
C GLY A 19 1.17 -11.01 -3.90
N LEU A 20 0.08 -11.75 -3.68
CA LEU A 20 -0.34 -12.86 -4.54
C LEU A 20 -0.73 -12.39 -5.94
N LEU A 21 -1.43 -11.27 -6.05
CA LEU A 21 -1.80 -10.70 -7.35
C LEU A 21 -0.56 -10.21 -8.11
N LEU A 22 0.39 -9.57 -7.44
CA LEU A 22 1.66 -9.17 -8.03
C LEU A 22 2.46 -10.38 -8.53
N MET A 23 2.55 -11.43 -7.72
CA MET A 23 3.17 -12.70 -8.12
C MET A 23 2.45 -13.31 -9.33
N GLY A 24 1.12 -13.31 -9.34
CA GLY A 24 0.31 -13.83 -10.44
C GLY A 24 0.53 -13.06 -11.75
N ILE A 25 0.59 -11.73 -11.69
CA ILE A 25 0.91 -10.89 -12.86
C ILE A 25 2.32 -11.22 -13.35
N TRP A 26 3.29 -11.33 -12.45
CA TRP A 26 4.67 -11.66 -12.84
C TRP A 26 4.78 -13.04 -13.50
N LEU A 27 4.09 -14.04 -12.95
CA LEU A 27 4.05 -15.40 -13.51
C LEU A 27 3.29 -15.50 -14.83
N SER A 28 2.41 -14.55 -15.12
CA SER A 28 1.51 -14.66 -16.28
C SER A 28 2.24 -14.72 -17.62
N ASN A 29 3.50 -14.27 -17.74
CA ASN A 29 4.40 -14.31 -18.92
C ASN A 29 3.82 -13.87 -20.29
N THR A 30 2.52 -13.55 -20.36
CA THR A 30 1.77 -13.15 -21.56
C THR A 30 1.57 -11.65 -21.63
N VAL A 31 2.04 -10.91 -20.61
CA VAL A 31 1.76 -9.49 -20.42
C VAL A 31 3.06 -8.72 -20.63
N SER A 32 3.02 -7.64 -21.43
CA SER A 32 4.19 -6.78 -21.63
C SER A 32 4.65 -6.18 -20.28
N GLY A 33 5.96 -5.96 -20.13
CA GLY A 33 6.53 -5.42 -18.90
C GLY A 33 5.87 -4.10 -18.45
N GLU A 34 5.43 -3.28 -19.41
CA GLU A 34 4.69 -2.04 -19.16
C GLU A 34 3.34 -2.27 -18.48
N VAL A 35 2.54 -3.21 -19.01
CA VAL A 35 1.22 -3.54 -18.46
C VAL A 35 1.37 -4.19 -17.09
N MET A 36 2.44 -4.97 -16.87
CA MET A 36 2.80 -5.49 -15.55
C MET A 36 3.07 -4.36 -14.54
N ILE A 37 3.87 -3.36 -14.89
CA ILE A 37 4.16 -2.22 -14.00
C ILE A 37 2.88 -1.41 -13.72
N ALA A 38 2.08 -1.13 -14.76
CA ALA A 38 0.87 -0.33 -14.64
C ALA A 38 -0.22 -1.02 -13.79
N SER A 39 -0.41 -2.33 -13.99
CA SER A 39 -1.34 -3.14 -13.21
C SER A 39 -0.88 -3.28 -11.75
N SER A 40 0.42 -3.45 -11.52
CA SER A 40 1.02 -3.50 -10.19
C SER A 40 0.82 -2.19 -9.42
N ALA A 41 1.08 -1.06 -10.06
CA ALA A 41 0.84 0.26 -9.47
C ALA A 41 -0.65 0.45 -9.11
N GLY A 42 -1.56 0.07 -10.01
CA GLY A 42 -3.01 0.15 -9.77
C GLY A 42 -3.46 -0.69 -8.57
N LEU A 43 -3.00 -1.94 -8.48
CA LEU A 43 -3.30 -2.84 -7.36
C LEU A 43 -2.76 -2.32 -6.02
N LEU A 44 -1.55 -1.77 -6.01
CA LEU A 44 -0.93 -1.23 -4.82
C LEU A 44 -1.70 -0.01 -4.31
N MET A 45 -2.08 0.93 -5.19
CA MET A 45 -2.79 2.15 -4.81
C MET A 45 -4.25 1.86 -4.40
N GLY A 46 -4.95 1.01 -5.15
CA GLY A 46 -6.32 0.58 -4.82
C GLY A 46 -6.39 -0.15 -3.47
N GLY A 47 -5.48 -1.09 -3.20
CA GLY A 47 -5.44 -1.79 -1.91
C GLY A 47 -4.98 -0.90 -0.75
N SER A 48 -4.07 0.05 -0.98
CA SER A 48 -3.66 1.04 0.02
C SER A 48 -4.84 1.93 0.45
N LEU A 49 -5.71 2.33 -0.48
CA LEU A 49 -6.92 3.08 -0.15
C LEU A 49 -7.84 2.32 0.81
N LEU A 50 -8.03 1.02 0.59
CA LEU A 50 -8.82 0.16 1.47
C LEU A 50 -8.21 0.04 2.87
N GLN A 51 -6.88 0.03 2.95
CA GLN A 51 -6.14 0.01 4.22
C GLN A 51 -6.18 1.35 4.95
N LEU A 52 -6.32 2.48 4.27
CA LEU A 52 -6.49 3.79 4.93
C LEU A 52 -7.92 4.01 5.46
N LEU A 53 -8.91 3.27 4.94
CA LEU A 53 -10.31 3.38 5.31
C LEU A 53 -10.90 2.08 5.90
N PRO A 54 -10.28 1.48 6.94
CA PRO A 54 -10.69 0.17 7.45
C PRO A 54 -12.10 0.18 8.07
N GLU A 55 -12.54 1.32 8.58
CA GLU A 55 -13.86 1.52 9.19
C GLU A 55 -14.99 1.53 8.14
N ARG A 56 -14.66 1.85 6.87
CA ARG A 56 -15.63 1.92 5.76
C ARG A 56 -15.52 0.76 4.77
N ARG A 57 -14.78 -0.30 5.12
CA ARG A 57 -14.62 -1.49 4.27
C ARG A 57 -15.92 -2.23 3.95
N GLY A 58 -17.00 -1.99 4.72
CA GLY A 58 -18.32 -2.58 4.47
C GLY A 58 -19.16 -1.79 3.45
N GLN A 59 -18.71 -0.60 3.03
CA GLN A 59 -19.45 0.24 2.09
C GLN A 59 -19.03 -0.11 0.66
N GLY A 60 -19.98 -0.50 -0.20
CA GLY A 60 -19.66 -0.79 -1.61
C GLY A 60 -18.98 0.37 -2.34
N LEU A 61 -19.27 1.60 -1.93
CA LEU A 61 -18.68 2.81 -2.50
C LEU A 61 -17.16 2.91 -2.27
N THR A 62 -16.62 2.40 -1.15
CA THR A 62 -15.17 2.40 -0.92
C THR A 62 -14.45 1.40 -1.81
N TRP A 63 -15.06 0.23 -2.06
CA TRP A 63 -14.58 -0.74 -3.02
C TRP A 63 -14.63 -0.22 -4.45
N LEU A 64 -15.71 0.46 -4.82
CA LEU A 64 -15.82 1.12 -6.12
C LEU A 64 -14.75 2.21 -6.26
N ALA A 65 -14.55 3.04 -5.25
CA ALA A 65 -13.51 4.06 -5.27
C ALA A 65 -12.09 3.46 -5.36
N ALA A 66 -11.84 2.34 -4.67
CA ALA A 66 -10.57 1.62 -4.78
C ALA A 66 -10.35 1.04 -6.18
N ALA A 67 -11.39 0.48 -6.80
CA ALA A 67 -11.33 -0.03 -8.17
C ALA A 67 -11.11 1.10 -9.19
N VAL A 68 -11.86 2.20 -9.07
CA VAL A 68 -11.71 3.39 -9.92
C VAL A 68 -10.32 3.99 -9.76
N LEU A 69 -9.83 4.14 -8.53
CA LEU A 69 -8.47 4.62 -8.28
C LEU A 69 -7.45 3.68 -8.94
N GLY A 70 -7.59 2.37 -8.77
CA GLY A 70 -6.71 1.40 -9.43
C GLY A 70 -6.68 1.57 -10.95
N LEU A 71 -7.84 1.71 -11.59
CA LEU A 71 -7.96 1.93 -13.04
C LEU A 71 -7.32 3.25 -13.48
N VAL A 72 -7.57 4.34 -12.75
CA VAL A 72 -6.99 5.66 -13.04
C VAL A 72 -5.46 5.60 -12.94
N VAL A 73 -4.93 4.93 -11.91
CA VAL A 73 -3.49 4.75 -11.73
C VAL A 73 -2.89 3.92 -12.85
N THR A 74 -3.52 2.80 -13.22
CA THR A 74 -3.06 1.97 -14.34
C THR A 74 -3.06 2.77 -15.64
N GLY A 75 -4.12 3.52 -15.93
CA GLY A 75 -4.20 4.40 -17.11
C GLY A 75 -3.13 5.48 -17.12
N LEU A 76 -2.86 6.12 -15.97
CA LEU A 76 -1.83 7.14 -15.82
C LEU A 76 -0.44 6.57 -16.10
N VAL A 77 -0.10 5.41 -15.54
CA VAL A 77 1.20 4.77 -15.77
C VAL A 77 1.37 4.39 -17.23
N LEU A 78 0.32 3.87 -17.89
CA LEU A 78 0.35 3.58 -19.32
C LEU A 78 0.51 4.84 -20.18
N ALA A 79 -0.16 5.94 -19.83
CA ALA A 79 -0.01 7.22 -20.52
C ALA A 79 1.41 7.80 -20.36
N CYS A 80 2.05 7.52 -19.22
CA CYS A 80 3.41 7.95 -18.92
C CYS A 80 4.50 7.03 -19.51
N ARG A 81 4.15 5.97 -20.26
CA ARG A 81 5.13 4.97 -20.74
C ARG A 81 6.20 5.53 -21.69
N GLU A 82 5.82 6.54 -22.48
CA GLU A 82 6.71 7.16 -23.48
C GLU A 82 7.67 8.18 -22.84
N LEU A 83 7.51 8.45 -21.54
CA LEU A 83 8.39 9.36 -20.83
C LEU A 83 9.74 8.68 -20.55
N PRO A 84 10.85 9.43 -20.63
CA PRO A 84 12.14 8.89 -20.26
C PRO A 84 12.11 8.49 -18.78
N LEU A 85 12.37 7.19 -18.52
CA LEU A 85 12.40 6.57 -17.19
C LEU A 85 13.64 6.99 -16.39
N THR A 86 13.82 8.30 -16.21
CA THR A 86 14.78 8.84 -15.26
C THR A 86 14.27 8.61 -13.84
N SER A 87 15.19 8.54 -12.87
CA SER A 87 14.84 8.42 -11.45
C SER A 87 13.89 9.55 -10.99
N LEU A 88 14.04 10.74 -11.54
CA LEU A 88 13.19 11.89 -11.24
C LEU A 88 11.74 11.68 -11.70
N VAL A 89 11.53 11.12 -12.90
CA VAL A 89 10.19 10.80 -13.43
C VAL A 89 9.54 9.67 -12.63
N LEU A 90 10.30 8.64 -12.27
CA LEU A 90 9.78 7.56 -11.43
C LEU A 90 9.34 8.06 -10.04
N ASN A 91 10.16 8.91 -9.43
CA ASN A 91 9.85 9.51 -8.13
C ASN A 91 8.65 10.46 -8.22
N SER A 92 8.52 11.24 -9.30
CA SER A 92 7.38 12.15 -9.48
C SER A 92 6.08 11.38 -9.70
N VAL A 93 6.09 10.34 -10.53
CA VAL A 93 4.94 9.44 -10.72
C VAL A 93 4.56 8.81 -9.39
N ALA A 94 5.50 8.23 -8.66
CA ALA A 94 5.23 7.64 -7.35
C ALA A 94 4.61 8.65 -6.36
N ALA A 95 5.13 9.87 -6.30
CA ALA A 95 4.59 10.93 -5.46
C ALA A 95 3.14 11.30 -5.85
N VAL A 96 2.85 11.41 -7.15
CA VAL A 96 1.49 11.69 -7.66
C VAL A 96 0.54 10.57 -7.28
N LEU A 97 0.96 9.31 -7.41
CA LEU A 97 0.12 8.15 -7.06
C LEU A 97 -0.20 8.10 -5.56
N VAL A 98 0.78 8.37 -4.70
CA VAL A 98 0.58 8.50 -3.26
C VAL A 98 -0.39 9.64 -2.96
N LEU A 99 -0.20 10.79 -3.58
CA LEU A 99 -1.05 11.97 -3.39
C LEU A 99 -2.50 11.68 -3.79
N LEU A 100 -2.74 11.04 -4.94
CA LEU A 100 -4.07 10.63 -5.39
C LEU A 100 -4.74 9.68 -4.41
N THR A 101 -3.99 8.74 -3.86
CA THR A 101 -4.48 7.79 -2.85
C THR A 101 -4.88 8.52 -1.57
N LEU A 102 -4.05 9.46 -1.09
CA LEU A 102 -4.33 10.26 0.10
C LEU A 102 -5.53 11.19 -0.08
N ILE A 103 -5.63 11.86 -1.23
CA ILE A 103 -6.78 12.72 -1.56
C ILE A 103 -8.06 11.87 -1.59
N SER A 104 -8.03 10.72 -2.26
CA SER A 104 -9.17 9.81 -2.32
C SER A 104 -9.61 9.36 -0.93
N ALA A 105 -8.65 9.00 -0.08
CA ALA A 105 -8.90 8.60 1.30
C ALA A 105 -9.51 9.74 2.14
N ALA A 106 -9.02 10.96 1.96
CA ALA A 106 -9.48 12.13 2.72
C ALA A 106 -10.85 12.67 2.27
N VAL A 107 -11.18 12.55 0.98
CA VAL A 107 -12.45 13.02 0.39
C VAL A 107 -13.61 12.05 0.65
N LEU A 108 -13.37 10.73 0.61
CA LEU A 108 -14.42 9.70 0.76
C LEU A 108 -15.30 9.87 2.03
N PRO A 109 -14.75 10.29 3.18
CA PRO A 109 -15.56 10.56 4.36
C PRO A 109 -16.32 11.90 4.38
N GLY A 110 -16.17 12.72 3.35
CA GLY A 110 -16.73 14.08 3.22
C GLY A 110 -15.68 15.17 3.49
N LEU A 111 -15.93 16.39 3.01
CA LEU A 111 -14.96 17.50 3.03
C LEU A 111 -14.71 18.11 4.43
N ALA A 112 -15.57 17.84 5.41
CA ALA A 112 -15.36 18.29 6.77
C ALA A 112 -14.06 17.71 7.35
N HIS A 113 -13.19 18.56 7.89
CA HIS A 113 -11.88 18.17 8.43
C HIS A 113 -10.94 17.49 7.42
N PHE A 114 -11.11 17.77 6.12
CA PHE A 114 -10.29 17.21 5.03
C PHE A 114 -8.79 17.29 5.33
N TRP A 115 -8.28 18.48 5.63
CA TRP A 115 -6.85 18.70 5.88
C TRP A 115 -6.32 17.87 7.04
N ARG A 116 -7.09 17.77 8.14
CA ARG A 116 -6.70 16.95 9.29
C ARG A 116 -6.58 15.47 8.94
N ARG A 117 -7.50 14.93 8.13
CA ARG A 117 -7.44 13.54 7.67
C ARG A 117 -6.32 13.32 6.67
N PHE A 118 -6.15 14.26 5.73
CA PHE A 118 -5.09 14.21 4.73
C PHE A 118 -3.70 14.14 5.38
N PHE A 119 -3.40 15.04 6.33
CA PHE A 119 -2.12 15.00 7.05
C PHE A 119 -2.01 13.78 7.98
N GLY A 120 -3.11 13.32 8.58
CA GLY A 120 -3.13 12.09 9.38
C GLY A 120 -2.74 10.86 8.56
N HIS A 121 -3.41 10.63 7.44
CA HIS A 121 -3.09 9.53 6.52
C HIS A 121 -1.72 9.71 5.86
N GLY A 122 -1.35 10.95 5.52
CA GLY A 122 -0.05 11.28 4.97
C GLY A 122 1.08 10.89 5.91
N LEU A 123 0.93 11.17 7.21
CA LEU A 123 1.89 10.76 8.23
C LEU A 123 1.95 9.23 8.40
N GLU A 124 0.81 8.56 8.43
CA GLU A 124 0.74 7.09 8.49
C GLU A 124 1.49 6.44 7.31
N VAL A 125 1.22 6.91 6.08
CA VAL A 125 1.87 6.40 4.87
C VAL A 125 3.36 6.74 4.85
N ALA A 126 3.74 7.97 5.19
CA ALA A 126 5.15 8.38 5.20
C ALA A 126 5.99 7.54 6.17
N LEU A 127 5.44 7.20 7.34
CA LEU A 127 6.11 6.35 8.33
C LEU A 127 6.10 4.87 7.93
N ALA A 128 5.11 4.41 7.17
CA ALA A 128 5.01 3.02 6.72
C ALA A 128 5.85 2.74 5.46
N LEU A 129 6.10 3.75 4.63
CA LEU A 129 6.80 3.65 3.34
C LEU A 129 8.20 2.99 3.40
N PRO A 130 9.01 3.18 4.47
CA PRO A 130 10.31 2.53 4.56
C PRO A 130 10.24 1.01 4.80
N LEU A 131 9.14 0.51 5.38
CA LEU A 131 9.03 -0.90 5.81
C LEU A 131 9.08 -1.91 4.63
N PRO A 132 8.41 -1.67 3.49
CA PRO A 132 8.60 -2.47 2.28
C PRO A 132 10.06 -2.60 1.85
N TRP A 133 10.81 -1.49 1.89
CA TRP A 133 12.21 -1.48 1.49
C TRP A 133 13.07 -2.28 2.44
N ILE A 134 12.84 -2.14 3.76
CA ILE A 134 13.51 -2.92 4.79
C ILE A 134 13.22 -4.42 4.61
N ALA A 135 11.96 -4.79 4.43
CA ALA A 135 11.57 -6.18 4.20
C ALA A 135 12.25 -6.77 2.95
N GLN A 136 12.27 -6.00 1.86
CA GLN A 136 12.92 -6.42 0.62
C GLN A 136 14.45 -6.51 0.76
N ALA A 137 15.08 -5.59 1.48
CA ALA A 137 16.52 -5.61 1.75
C ALA A 137 16.93 -6.82 2.62
N LEU A 138 16.16 -7.11 3.67
CA LEU A 138 16.35 -8.29 4.52
C LEU A 138 16.20 -9.58 3.72
N PHE A 139 15.18 -9.67 2.88
CA PHE A 139 14.98 -10.82 2.03
C PHE A 139 16.14 -11.03 1.04
N LYS A 140 16.59 -9.95 0.38
CA LYS A 140 17.76 -10.00 -0.53
C LYS A 140 19.04 -10.46 0.18
N ALA A 141 19.32 -9.94 1.37
CA ALA A 141 20.48 -10.33 2.18
C ALA A 141 20.41 -11.82 2.61
N TRP A 142 19.21 -12.29 2.95
CA TRP A 142 19.00 -13.70 3.27
C TRP A 142 19.18 -14.61 2.04
N THR A 143 18.63 -14.25 0.89
CA THR A 143 18.81 -15.04 -0.34
C THR A 143 20.24 -15.05 -0.84
N SER A 144 20.99 -13.94 -0.70
CA SER A 144 22.38 -13.87 -1.14
C SER A 144 23.30 -14.72 -0.26
N SER A 145 23.03 -14.80 1.05
CA SER A 145 23.79 -15.65 1.97
C SER A 145 23.53 -17.14 1.79
N HIS A 146 22.39 -17.52 1.18
CA HIS A 146 21.99 -18.91 1.00
C HIS A 146 22.08 -19.39 -0.47
N TYR A 147 22.62 -18.59 -1.40
CA TYR A 147 22.70 -18.89 -2.84
C TYR A 147 21.37 -19.38 -3.45
N ARG A 148 20.24 -18.85 -2.98
CA ARG A 148 18.92 -19.22 -3.50
C ARG A 148 18.44 -18.19 -4.53
N ASP A 149 17.99 -18.69 -5.67
CA ASP A 149 17.27 -17.89 -6.65
C ASP A 149 15.80 -17.78 -6.20
N PRO A 150 15.31 -16.57 -5.84
CA PRO A 150 13.96 -16.40 -5.32
C PRO A 150 12.87 -16.73 -6.34
N PHE A 151 13.21 -16.87 -7.63
CA PHE A 151 12.24 -17.16 -8.68
C PHE A 151 12.15 -18.65 -9.03
N LYS A 152 13.03 -19.50 -8.48
CA LYS A 152 13.01 -20.94 -8.72
C LYS A 152 12.14 -21.72 -7.73
N GLY A 153 11.92 -21.16 -6.54
CA GLY A 153 11.05 -21.76 -5.51
C GLY A 153 9.73 -21.01 -5.39
N GLY A 154 8.61 -21.73 -5.44
CA GLY A 154 7.28 -21.10 -5.32
C GLY A 154 7.06 -20.39 -3.99
N TRP A 155 7.70 -20.86 -2.91
CA TRP A 155 7.67 -20.21 -1.60
C TRP A 155 8.53 -18.93 -1.55
N GLU A 156 9.75 -18.98 -2.08
CA GLU A 156 10.64 -17.82 -2.14
C GLU A 156 10.05 -16.69 -2.99
N ALA A 157 9.40 -17.04 -4.12
CA ALA A 157 8.70 -16.08 -4.96
C ALA A 157 7.54 -15.43 -4.20
N LEU A 158 6.76 -16.23 -3.47
CA LEU A 158 5.67 -15.73 -2.62
C LEU A 158 6.19 -14.73 -1.59
N VAL A 159 7.29 -15.04 -0.88
CA VAL A 159 7.88 -14.14 0.12
C VAL A 159 8.43 -12.87 -0.54
N PHE A 160 9.02 -12.98 -1.74
CA PHE A 160 9.53 -11.84 -2.48
C PHE A 160 8.44 -10.82 -2.83
N PHE A 161 7.26 -11.28 -3.28
CA PHE A 161 6.15 -10.40 -3.65
C PHE A 161 5.27 -9.99 -2.47
N ALA A 162 4.95 -10.90 -1.55
CA ALA A 162 4.06 -10.64 -0.42
C ALA A 162 4.77 -10.02 0.78
N GLY A 163 6.07 -10.22 0.95
CA GLY A 163 6.84 -9.64 2.06
C GLY A 163 6.72 -8.12 2.13
N PRO A 164 7.04 -7.38 1.06
CA PRO A 164 6.93 -5.92 1.05
C PRO A 164 5.51 -5.39 1.29
N THR A 165 4.50 -6.01 0.67
CA THR A 165 3.10 -5.59 0.84
C THR A 165 2.57 -5.88 2.24
N LEU A 166 2.96 -7.01 2.84
CA LEU A 166 2.65 -7.34 4.24
C LEU A 166 3.36 -6.40 5.22
N ALA A 167 4.62 -6.06 4.96
CA ALA A 167 5.37 -5.12 5.79
C ALA A 167 4.74 -3.72 5.77
N PHE A 168 4.31 -3.24 4.58
CA PHE A 168 3.55 -2.00 4.47
C PHE A 168 2.26 -2.05 5.29
N SER A 169 1.48 -3.11 5.11
CA SER A 169 0.16 -3.29 5.73
C SER A 169 0.27 -3.36 7.26
N LEU A 170 1.25 -4.11 7.77
CA LEU A 170 1.55 -4.20 9.19
C LEU A 170 2.03 -2.86 9.73
N GLY A 171 2.88 -2.15 8.98
CA GLY A 171 3.34 -0.81 9.28
C GLY A 171 2.21 0.17 9.48
N LEU A 172 1.33 0.31 8.47
CA LEU A 172 0.16 1.18 8.53
C LEU A 172 -0.71 0.88 9.76
N PHE A 173 -0.94 -0.41 10.05
CA PHE A 173 -1.72 -0.82 11.21
C PHE A 173 -1.06 -0.41 12.54
N LEU A 174 0.22 -0.73 12.74
CA LEU A 174 0.94 -0.43 13.97
C LEU A 174 1.11 1.08 14.19
N ILE A 175 1.47 1.82 13.14
CA ILE A 175 1.64 3.27 13.19
C ILE A 175 0.29 3.95 13.49
N GLY A 176 -0.78 3.52 12.82
CA GLY A 176 -2.13 4.03 13.09
C GLY A 176 -2.58 3.79 14.54
N LEU A 177 -2.25 2.63 15.12
CA LEU A 177 -2.49 2.36 16.54
C LEU A 177 -1.68 3.28 17.46
N CYS A 178 -0.39 3.45 17.17
CA CYS A 178 0.51 4.31 17.95
C CYS A 178 0.06 5.77 17.94
N ILE A 179 -0.29 6.31 16.76
CA ILE A 179 -0.77 7.69 16.62
C ILE A 179 -2.08 7.88 17.41
N LYS A 180 -3.03 6.95 17.27
CA LYS A 180 -4.30 7.00 18.03
C LYS A 180 -4.07 6.94 19.54
N ALA A 181 -3.15 6.09 20.00
CA ALA A 181 -2.79 5.99 21.42
C ALA A 181 -2.12 7.27 21.94
N LEU A 182 -1.22 7.87 21.16
CA LEU A 182 -0.53 9.11 21.51
C LEU A 182 -1.50 10.30 21.60
N LEU A 183 -2.39 10.44 20.61
CA LEU A 183 -3.45 11.46 20.62
C LEU A 183 -4.40 11.30 21.80
N ARG A 184 -4.75 10.07 22.18
CA ARG A 184 -5.60 9.82 23.36
C ARG A 184 -4.90 10.26 24.65
N ARG A 185 -3.59 10.02 24.79
CA ARG A 185 -2.82 10.45 25.96
C ARG A 185 -2.74 11.97 26.06
N THR A 186 -2.50 12.68 24.95
CA THR A 186 -2.42 14.14 24.97
C THR A 186 -3.77 14.80 25.27
N THR A 187 -4.88 14.22 24.80
CA THR A 187 -6.22 14.73 25.15
C THR A 187 -6.58 14.56 26.63
N ILE A 188 -6.13 13.47 27.26
CA ILE A 188 -6.35 13.25 28.70
C ILE A 188 -5.48 14.20 29.51
N ALA A 189 -4.21 14.39 29.12
CA ALA A 189 -3.30 15.30 29.79
C ALA A 189 -3.70 16.79 29.68
N ALA A 190 -4.43 17.17 28.61
CA ALA A 190 -4.94 18.53 28.44
C ALA A 190 -6.28 18.80 29.17
N ALA A 191 -6.92 17.76 29.69
CA ALA A 191 -8.20 17.84 30.42
C ALA A 191 -8.03 17.76 31.95
N CYS A 192 -6.80 17.55 32.44
CA CYS A 192 -6.41 17.62 33.85
C CYS A 192 -5.71 18.96 34.11
#